data_AF-A0A538BYN7-F1
#
_entry.id   AF-A0A538BYN7-F1
#
_cell.length_a   1.000
_cell.length_b   1.000
_cell.length_c   1.000
_cell.angle_alpha   90.00
_cell.angle_beta   90.00
_cell.angle_gamma   90.00
#
_symmetry.space_group_name_H-M   'P 1'
#
loop_
_entity.id
_entity.type
_entity.pdbx_description
1 polymer ?
#
loop_
_entity_poly.entity_id
_entity_poly.type
_entity_poly.pdbx_seq_one_letter_code
_entity_poly.pdbx_strand_id
1 'polypeptide(L)'
;MGKAIIDKLVQLSRATADVLAGHVPYPNLDLGPVRRVWPVLVLAGGGIVQLPVLWRYVERHLGDRAFVDERIAARTIVTLDDYEPLVAIAEERRSPLSGLLADYHASRFRELPPRNWVRVAHPREGPMRPQWVQGCYKAAADEMKQQLGVDPEPE
;
A
#
# COMPACT_ATOMS: atom_id res chain seq x y z
N MET A 1 -18.67 -2.66 -8.10
CA MET A 1 -17.32 -2.36 -7.55
C MET A 1 -17.21 -2.68 -6.07
N GLY A 2 -18.12 -2.22 -5.20
CA GLY A 2 -18.10 -2.53 -3.76
C GLY A 2 -17.95 -4.03 -3.43
N LYS A 3 -18.75 -4.90 -4.05
CA LYS A 3 -18.63 -6.37 -3.87
C LYS A 3 -17.22 -6.90 -4.15
N ALA A 4 -16.56 -6.46 -5.22
CA ALA A 4 -15.21 -6.91 -5.56
C ALA A 4 -14.16 -6.49 -4.50
N ILE A 5 -14.33 -5.31 -3.89
CA ILE A 5 -13.49 -4.87 -2.78
C ILE A 5 -13.69 -5.78 -1.57
N ILE A 6 -14.94 -6.11 -1.23
CA ILE A 6 -15.24 -7.04 -0.12
C ILE A 6 -14.61 -8.41 -0.39
N ASP A 7 -14.82 -8.97 -1.58
CA ASP A 7 -14.26 -10.28 -1.96
C ASP A 7 -12.73 -10.29 -1.83
N LYS A 8 -12.07 -9.19 -2.24
CA LYS A 8 -10.62 -9.04 -2.10
C LYS A 8 -10.16 -8.84 -0.66
N LEU A 9 -10.92 -8.13 0.17
CA LEU A 9 -10.64 -8.01 1.60
C LEU A 9 -10.82 -9.36 2.33
N VAL A 10 -11.82 -10.16 1.95
CA VAL A 10 -11.99 -11.52 2.48
C VAL A 10 -10.81 -12.41 2.08
N GLN A 11 -10.37 -12.34 0.82
CA GLN A 11 -9.16 -13.04 0.35
C GLN A 11 -7.92 -12.62 1.15
N LEU A 12 -7.73 -11.30 1.34
CA LEU A 12 -6.62 -10.76 2.12
C LEU A 12 -6.68 -11.21 3.59
N SER A 13 -7.86 -11.23 4.20
CA SER A 13 -8.04 -11.72 5.57
C SER A 13 -7.65 -13.20 5.70
N ARG A 14 -8.03 -14.04 4.75
CA ARG A 14 -7.67 -15.47 4.76
C ARG A 14 -6.18 -15.66 4.58
N ALA A 15 -5.59 -15.00 3.58
CA ALA A 15 -4.16 -15.05 3.34
C ALA A 15 -3.35 -14.57 4.56
N THR A 16 -3.81 -13.50 5.23
CA THR A 16 -3.17 -13.01 6.46
C THR A 16 -3.25 -14.05 7.57
N ALA A 17 -4.41 -14.70 7.76
CA ALA A 17 -4.57 -15.76 8.75
C ALA A 17 -3.68 -16.98 8.44
N ASP A 18 -3.59 -17.39 7.18
CA ASP A 18 -2.75 -18.53 6.76
C ASP A 18 -1.25 -18.24 6.97
N VAL A 19 -0.80 -17.03 6.68
CA VAL A 19 0.56 -16.57 7.01
C VAL A 19 0.77 -16.67 8.52
N LEU A 20 -0.11 -16.04 9.30
CA LEU A 20 0.01 -15.95 10.75
C LEU A 20 -0.09 -17.29 11.49
N ALA A 21 -0.75 -18.28 10.90
CA ALA A 21 -0.83 -19.65 11.39
C ALA A 21 0.37 -20.52 10.97
N GLY A 22 1.26 -20.02 10.11
CA GLY A 22 2.38 -20.77 9.57
C GLY A 22 1.97 -21.84 8.55
N HIS A 23 0.75 -21.76 8.01
CA HIS A 23 0.26 -22.71 7.00
C HIS A 23 0.96 -22.55 5.65
N VAL A 24 1.52 -21.37 5.39
CA VAL A 24 2.25 -21.06 4.16
C VAL A 24 3.71 -20.77 4.51
N PRO A 25 4.67 -21.58 4.02
CA PRO A 25 6.08 -21.32 4.26
C PRO A 25 6.56 -20.14 3.43
N TYR A 26 7.10 -19.12 4.10
CA TYR A 26 7.77 -17.99 3.47
C TYR A 26 9.26 -18.06 3.83
N PRO A 27 10.15 -18.40 2.86
CA PRO A 27 11.54 -18.74 3.15
C PRO A 27 12.36 -17.63 3.82
N ASN A 28 11.91 -16.38 3.71
CA ASN A 28 12.60 -15.20 4.25
C ASN A 28 11.76 -14.44 5.29
N LEU A 29 10.71 -15.05 5.85
CA LEU A 29 9.82 -14.40 6.82
C LEU A 29 9.80 -15.19 8.13
N ASP A 30 10.50 -14.67 9.13
CA ASP A 30 10.33 -15.13 10.51
C ASP A 30 9.15 -14.40 11.15
N LEU A 31 8.13 -15.17 11.54
CA LEU A 31 6.93 -14.65 12.20
C LEU A 31 7.06 -14.58 13.73
N GLY A 32 8.06 -15.23 14.33
CA GLY A 32 8.33 -15.20 15.77
C GLY A 32 8.39 -13.78 16.37
N PRO A 33 9.06 -12.81 15.73
CA PRO A 33 9.12 -11.43 16.22
C PRO A 33 7.92 -10.56 15.79
N VAL A 34 7.00 -11.07 14.96
CA VAL A 34 5.90 -10.27 14.40
C VAL A 34 4.83 -10.01 15.46
N ARG A 35 4.83 -8.79 15.99
CA ARG A 35 3.84 -8.33 16.98
C ARG A 35 2.55 -7.82 16.35
N ARG A 36 2.62 -7.29 15.14
CA ARG A 36 1.49 -6.64 14.49
C ARG A 36 1.61 -6.67 12.96
N VAL A 37 0.49 -6.85 12.28
CA VAL A 37 0.37 -6.95 10.81
C VAL A 37 -0.58 -5.88 10.31
N TRP A 38 -0.16 -5.11 9.29
CA TRP A 38 -1.01 -4.11 8.63
C TRP A 38 -1.44 -4.64 7.27
N PRO A 39 -2.69 -5.13 7.13
CA PRO A 39 -3.17 -5.64 5.84
C PRO A 39 -3.42 -4.47 4.89
N VAL A 40 -2.80 -4.53 3.71
CA VAL A 40 -2.93 -3.54 2.64
C VAL A 40 -3.52 -4.17 1.40
N LEU A 41 -4.67 -3.67 0.96
CA LEU A 41 -5.26 -3.99 -0.34
C LEU A 41 -4.86 -2.91 -1.34
N VAL A 42 -3.98 -3.26 -2.28
CA VAL A 42 -3.58 -2.38 -3.39
C VAL A 42 -4.50 -2.60 -4.59
N LEU A 43 -5.05 -1.52 -5.11
CA LEU A 43 -5.96 -1.49 -6.25
C LEU A 43 -5.22 -0.95 -7.47
N ALA A 44 -5.23 -1.72 -8.57
CA ALA A 44 -4.48 -1.42 -9.79
C ALA A 44 -5.03 -0.26 -10.63
N GLY A 45 -6.03 0.50 -10.16
CA GLY A 45 -6.65 1.56 -10.97
C GLY A 45 -7.16 2.75 -10.16
N GLY A 46 -7.13 3.93 -10.79
CA GLY A 46 -7.84 5.12 -10.35
C GLY A 46 -9.34 4.96 -10.62
N GLY A 47 -10.18 5.21 -9.61
CA GLY A 47 -11.63 5.10 -9.77
C GLY A 47 -12.37 4.70 -8.48
N ILE A 48 -11.65 4.20 -7.47
CA ILE A 48 -12.23 4.01 -6.14
C ILE A 48 -12.08 5.31 -5.37
N VAL A 49 -13.20 5.99 -5.18
CA VAL A 49 -13.27 7.16 -4.30
C VAL A 49 -13.28 6.63 -2.88
N GLN A 50 -12.12 6.64 -2.22
CA GLN A 50 -12.03 6.27 -0.80
C GLN A 50 -12.55 7.43 0.04
N LEU A 51 -13.83 7.40 0.35
CA LEU A 51 -14.48 8.32 1.28
C LEU A 51 -14.98 7.53 2.49
N PRO A 52 -15.35 8.21 3.59
CA PRO A 52 -15.94 7.55 4.76
C PRO A 52 -17.11 6.60 4.42
N VAL A 53 -17.86 6.88 3.34
CA VAL A 53 -18.94 5.99 2.85
C VAL A 53 -18.43 4.61 2.40
N LEU A 54 -17.23 4.52 1.82
CA LEU A 54 -16.60 3.25 1.45
C LEU A 54 -16.32 2.43 2.71
N TRP A 55 -15.77 3.06 3.75
CA TRP A 55 -15.45 2.38 5.01
C TRP A 55 -16.70 1.84 5.71
N ARG A 56 -17.79 2.62 5.73
CA ARG A 56 -19.10 2.14 6.22
C ARG A 56 -19.62 0.97 5.40
N TYR A 57 -19.45 1.00 4.07
CA TYR A 57 -19.82 -0.12 3.21
C TYR A 57 -18.98 -1.36 3.54
N VAL A 58 -17.67 -1.21 3.73
CA VAL A 58 -16.77 -2.29 4.12
C VAL A 58 -17.19 -2.89 5.47
N GLU A 59 -17.37 -2.07 6.49
CA GLU A 59 -17.80 -2.52 7.83
C GLU A 59 -19.11 -3.31 7.79
N ARG A 60 -20.08 -2.87 6.99
CA ARG A 60 -21.38 -3.54 6.86
C ARG A 60 -21.31 -4.91 6.18
N HIS A 61 -20.34 -5.14 5.29
CA HIS A 61 -20.35 -6.32 4.41
C HIS A 61 -19.18 -7.29 4.61
N LEU A 62 -18.10 -6.87 5.26
CA LEU A 62 -16.91 -7.68 5.45
C LEU A 62 -17.15 -8.83 6.46
N GLY A 63 -18.13 -8.66 7.36
CA GLY A 63 -18.54 -9.64 8.36
C GLY A 63 -17.55 -9.77 9.53
N ASP A 64 -18.05 -10.24 10.67
CA ASP A 64 -17.31 -10.23 11.94
C ASP A 64 -16.15 -11.23 12.02
N ARG A 65 -16.01 -12.11 11.02
CA ARG A 65 -14.96 -13.15 10.96
C ARG A 65 -13.71 -12.72 10.20
N ALA A 66 -13.74 -11.58 9.53
CA ALA A 66 -12.58 -11.07 8.81
C ALA A 66 -11.65 -10.31 9.75
N PHE A 67 -10.34 -10.54 9.61
CA PHE A 67 -9.29 -9.85 10.36
C PHE A 67 -9.43 -9.94 11.89
N VAL A 68 -9.83 -11.10 12.40
CA VAL A 68 -10.11 -11.32 13.84
C VAL A 68 -8.89 -11.57 14.72
N ASP A 69 -7.73 -11.87 14.14
CA ASP A 69 -6.49 -12.08 14.90
C ASP A 69 -6.05 -10.75 15.55
N GLU A 70 -5.75 -10.77 16.85
CA GLU A 70 -5.39 -9.59 17.65
C GLU A 70 -4.11 -8.88 17.18
N ARG A 71 -3.26 -9.59 16.43
CA ARG A 71 -2.06 -9.02 15.80
C ARG A 71 -2.42 -8.20 14.57
N ILE A 72 -3.63 -8.27 14.05
CA ILE A 72 -4.02 -7.51 12.86
C ILE A 72 -4.35 -6.06 13.26
N ALA A 73 -3.62 -5.12 12.66
CA ALA A 73 -3.84 -3.69 12.79
C ALA A 73 -4.93 -3.20 11.83
N ALA A 74 -5.12 -1.88 11.81
CA ALA A 74 -6.02 -1.21 10.89
C ALA A 74 -5.73 -1.58 9.43
N ARG A 75 -6.78 -2.02 8.73
CA ARG A 75 -6.76 -2.37 7.31
C ARG A 75 -6.66 -1.13 6.45
N THR A 76 -5.90 -1.22 5.36
CA THR A 76 -5.69 -0.11 4.43
C THR A 76 -6.12 -0.52 3.04
N ILE A 77 -6.92 0.32 2.39
CA ILE A 77 -7.23 0.20 0.96
C ILE A 77 -6.46 1.34 0.30
N VAL A 78 -5.70 1.06 -0.76
CA VAL A 78 -4.89 2.06 -1.45
C VAL A 78 -4.99 1.85 -2.96
N THR A 79 -4.92 2.91 -3.75
CA THR A 79 -4.57 2.76 -5.17
C THR A 79 -3.06 2.63 -5.31
N LEU A 80 -2.59 2.22 -6.49
CA LEU A 80 -1.15 2.25 -6.78
C LEU A 80 -0.55 3.65 -6.60
N ASP A 81 -1.25 4.69 -7.07
CA ASP A 81 -0.85 6.10 -6.91
C ASP A 81 -0.76 6.55 -5.45
N ASP A 82 -1.53 5.92 -4.54
CA ASP A 82 -1.45 6.20 -3.11
C ASP A 82 -0.35 5.36 -2.42
N TYR A 83 -0.04 4.18 -2.96
CA TYR A 83 0.93 3.25 -2.39
C TYR A 83 2.38 3.63 -2.68
N GLU A 84 2.68 4.06 -3.91
CA GLU A 84 4.05 4.45 -4.30
C GLU A 84 4.64 5.56 -3.40
N PRO A 85 3.93 6.66 -3.09
CA PRO A 85 4.44 7.67 -2.17
C PRO A 85 4.72 7.11 -0.77
N LEU A 86 3.89 6.21 -0.25
CA LEU A 86 4.11 5.61 1.07
C LEU A 86 5.40 4.78 1.10
N VAL A 87 5.65 3.99 0.05
CA VAL A 87 6.89 3.20 -0.07
C VAL A 87 8.10 4.11 -0.23
N ALA A 88 8.00 5.16 -1.05
CA ALA A 88 9.08 6.13 -1.25
C ALA A 88 9.48 6.82 0.07
N ILE A 89 8.49 7.23 0.88
CA ILE A 89 8.75 7.82 2.20
C ILE A 89 9.39 6.80 3.14
N ALA A 90 8.95 5.55 3.10
CA ALA A 90 9.50 4.48 3.93
C ALA A 90 10.99 4.28 3.63
N GLU A 91 11.34 4.20 2.33
CA GLU A 91 12.71 4.09 1.85
C GLU A 91 13.56 5.31 2.27
N GLU A 92 13.08 6.53 2.00
CA GLU A 92 13.79 7.77 2.33
C GLU A 92 14.06 7.91 3.84
N ARG A 93 13.07 7.58 4.66
CA ARG A 93 13.17 7.65 6.13
C ARG A 93 13.84 6.43 6.75
N ARG A 94 14.26 5.44 5.94
CA ARG A 94 14.78 4.16 6.41
C ARG A 94 13.91 3.55 7.50
N SER A 95 12.59 3.68 7.33
CA SER A 95 11.59 3.29 8.30
C SER A 95 10.66 2.25 7.70
N PRO A 96 10.19 1.26 8.47
CA PRO A 96 9.30 0.25 7.92
C PRO A 96 7.96 0.89 7.50
N LEU A 97 7.39 0.42 6.39
CA LEU A 97 6.09 0.88 5.91
C LEU A 97 4.99 0.74 6.96
N SER A 98 5.06 -0.28 7.81
CA SER A 98 4.14 -0.47 8.93
C SER A 98 4.13 0.71 9.92
N GLY A 99 5.28 1.36 10.13
CA GLY A 99 5.37 2.57 10.95
C GLY A 99 4.60 3.74 10.33
N LEU A 100 4.78 3.97 9.03
CA LEU A 100 4.02 5.00 8.31
C LEU A 100 2.51 4.72 8.29
N LEU A 101 2.13 3.45 8.12
CA LEU A 101 0.73 3.05 8.20
C LEU A 101 0.15 3.29 9.60
N ALA A 102 0.93 3.04 10.66
CA ALA A 102 0.51 3.37 12.02
C ALA A 102 0.27 4.88 12.20
N ASP A 103 1.19 5.72 11.73
CA ASP A 103 1.05 7.19 11.80
C ASP A 103 -0.15 7.70 10.99
N TYR A 104 -0.33 7.16 9.79
CA TYR A 104 -1.49 7.45 8.93
C TYR A 104 -2.81 7.10 9.64
N HIS A 105 -2.93 5.90 10.21
CA HIS A 105 -4.14 5.44 10.91
C HIS A 105 -4.39 6.17 12.22
N ALA A 106 -3.36 6.69 12.88
CA ALA A 106 -3.48 7.57 14.04
C ALA A 106 -3.91 9.01 13.68
N SER A 107 -3.84 9.38 12.39
CA SER A 107 -4.17 10.73 11.93
C SER A 107 -5.67 10.95 11.70
N ARG A 108 -6.05 12.22 11.52
CA ARG A 108 -7.41 12.62 11.09
C ARG A 108 -7.80 12.15 9.68
N PHE A 109 -6.86 11.59 8.91
CA PHE A 109 -7.05 11.21 7.51
C PHE A 109 -7.32 9.71 7.33
N ARG A 110 -7.41 8.92 8.40
CA ARG A 110 -7.54 7.44 8.38
C ARG A 110 -8.67 6.88 7.49
N GLU A 111 -9.69 7.69 7.22
CA GLU A 111 -10.86 7.32 6.39
C GLU A 111 -10.81 7.92 4.97
N LEU A 112 -9.75 8.63 4.62
CA LEU A 112 -9.51 9.26 3.32
C LEU A 112 -8.39 8.53 2.58
N PRO A 113 -8.19 8.75 1.26
CA PRO A 113 -7.05 8.18 0.57
C PRO A 113 -5.73 8.63 1.23
N PRO A 114 -4.73 7.75 1.43
CA PRO A 114 -3.47 8.10 2.12
C PRO A 114 -2.73 9.30 1.54
N ARG A 115 -2.86 9.57 0.23
CA ARG A 115 -2.31 10.78 -0.41
C ARG A 115 -2.70 12.09 0.29
N ASN A 116 -3.87 12.16 0.92
CA ASN A 116 -4.29 13.35 1.66
C ASN A 116 -3.46 13.57 2.92
N TRP A 117 -3.12 12.49 3.62
CA TRP A 117 -2.20 12.55 4.75
C TRP A 117 -0.78 12.87 4.28
N VAL A 118 -0.29 12.16 3.26
CA VAL A 118 1.04 12.38 2.68
C VAL A 118 1.24 13.84 2.29
N ARG A 119 0.29 14.44 1.57
CA ARG A 119 0.37 15.85 1.15
C ARG A 119 0.54 16.84 2.31
N VAL A 120 -0.03 16.53 3.47
CA VAL A 120 -0.01 17.42 4.65
C VAL A 120 1.18 17.13 5.57
N ALA A 121 1.47 15.86 5.83
CA ALA A 121 2.52 15.44 6.76
C ALA A 121 3.91 15.32 6.09
N HIS A 122 3.95 15.22 4.76
CA HIS A 122 5.16 15.03 3.96
C HIS A 122 5.11 15.94 2.71
N PRO A 123 5.04 17.27 2.88
CA PRO A 123 4.95 18.19 1.75
C PRO A 123 6.23 18.07 0.89
N ARG A 124 6.05 17.86 -0.41
CA ARG A 124 7.15 17.77 -1.38
C ARG A 124 6.69 18.26 -2.75
N GLU A 125 7.63 18.81 -3.51
CA GLU A 125 7.43 19.12 -4.92
C GLU A 125 7.74 17.90 -5.80
N GLY A 126 6.91 17.68 -6.82
CA GLY A 126 7.10 16.60 -7.80
C GLY A 126 6.55 15.23 -7.36
N PRO A 127 6.61 14.22 -8.26
CA PRO A 127 6.12 12.88 -7.99
C PRO A 127 7.01 12.15 -6.98
N MET A 128 6.38 11.53 -5.99
CA MET A 128 7.07 10.77 -4.95
C MET A 128 7.04 9.29 -5.30
N ARG A 129 8.19 8.74 -5.72
CA ARG A 129 8.33 7.37 -6.22
C ARG A 129 9.48 6.64 -5.53
N PRO A 130 9.35 5.33 -5.26
CA PRO A 130 10.45 4.49 -4.78
C PRO A 130 11.65 4.51 -5.73
N GLN A 131 12.85 4.30 -5.20
CA GLN A 131 14.07 4.36 -6.02
C GLN A 131 14.07 3.32 -7.15
N TRP A 132 13.60 2.10 -6.85
CA TRP A 132 13.52 1.04 -7.86
C TRP A 132 12.54 1.38 -8.99
N VAL A 133 11.41 2.05 -8.67
CA VAL A 133 10.45 2.54 -9.67
C VAL A 133 11.11 3.60 -10.55
N GLN A 134 11.84 4.54 -9.97
CA GLN A 134 12.59 5.54 -10.73
C GLN A 134 13.62 4.90 -11.66
N GLY A 135 14.33 3.87 -11.20
CA GLY A 135 15.26 3.08 -12.00
C GLY A 135 14.57 2.42 -13.20
N CYS A 136 13.39 1.80 -13.01
CA CYS A 136 12.61 1.24 -14.10
C CYS A 136 12.14 2.29 -15.11
N TYR A 137 11.68 3.46 -14.65
CA TYR A 137 11.30 4.56 -15.55
C TYR A 137 12.48 5.06 -16.37
N LYS A 138 13.65 5.21 -15.74
CA LYS A 138 14.87 5.63 -16.44
C LYS A 138 15.27 4.61 -17.51
N ALA A 139 15.30 3.32 -17.14
CA ALA A 139 15.61 2.25 -18.10
C ALA A 139 14.63 2.22 -19.28
N ALA A 140 13.33 2.34 -19.02
CA ALA A 140 12.32 2.38 -20.08
C ALA A 140 12.44 3.64 -20.96
N ALA A 141 12.75 4.79 -20.37
CA ALA A 141 12.98 6.02 -21.12
C ALA A 141 14.23 5.94 -22.00
N ASP A 142 15.31 5.35 -21.49
CA ASP A 142 16.56 5.16 -22.22
C ASP A 142 16.37 4.18 -23.40
N GLU A 143 15.63 3.08 -23.19
CA GLU A 143 15.25 2.16 -24.26
C GLU A 143 14.42 2.87 -25.34
N MET A 144 13.45 3.71 -24.95
CA MET A 144 12.63 4.47 -25.89
C MET A 144 13.45 5.49 -26.66
N LYS A 145 14.40 6.19 -26.01
CA LYS A 145 15.33 7.12 -26.68
C LYS A 145 16.19 6.41 -27.72
N GLN A 146 16.72 5.23 -27.38
CA GLN A 146 17.48 4.39 -28.32
C GLN A 146 16.63 3.99 -29.55
N GLN A 147 15.38 3.58 -29.35
CA GLN A 147 14.47 3.24 -30.45
C GLN A 147 14.15 4.45 -31.34
N LEU A 148 14.13 5.66 -30.78
CA LEU A 148 13.87 6.91 -31.49
C LEU A 148 15.12 7.54 -32.11
N GLY A 149 16.30 6.92 -31.96
CA GLY A 149 17.58 7.45 -32.48
C GLY A 149 18.06 8.72 -31.77
N VAL A 150 17.61 8.95 -30.53
CA VAL A 150 18.07 10.06 -29.68
C VAL A 150 19.14 9.50 -28.74
N ASP A 151 20.37 10.00 -28.83
CA ASP A 151 21.42 9.59 -27.89
C ASP A 151 21.04 10.00 -26.46
N PRO A 152 21.19 9.11 -25.46
CA PRO A 152 20.93 9.46 -24.07
C PRO A 152 21.92 10.56 -23.63
N GLU A 153 21.40 11.63 -23.02
CA GLU A 153 22.23 12.71 -22.47
C GLU A 153 23.23 12.13 -21.44
N PRO A 154 24.52 12.51 -21.51
CA PRO A 154 25.50 12.11 -20.51
C PRO A 154 25.19 12.80 -19.17
N GLU A 155 25.27 12.03 -18.08
CA GLU A 155 25.12 12.51 -16.69
C GLU A 155 26.18 13.54 -16.28
#